data_AF-A0A7D8YIQ4-F1
#
_entry.id   AF-A0A7D8YIQ4-F1
#
_cell.length_a   1.000
_cell.length_b   1.000
_cell.length_c   1.000
_cell.angle_alpha   90.00
_cell.angle_beta   90.00
_cell.angle_gamma   90.00
#
_symmetry.space_group_name_H-M   'P 1'
#
loop_
_entity.id
_entity.type
_entity.pdbx_description
1 polymer ?
#
loop_
_entity_poly.entity_id
_entity_poly.type
_entity_poly.pdbx_seq_one_letter_code
_entity_poly.pdbx_strand_id
1 'polypeptide(L)'
;MTRARAHIHTPARSRARSHAAARVLLAGAMLVGVGSLAGCSAAEGPVLPGTEARIAPAERIDDAPGDFSLSVTVFNAEVDDRTPESAFDRSLRPARYLVQPDAVLRSAVGPGVRPSMHPPYTRQLVQRQVDQLWRAVRDSGLLEPAQPTRIDSVDTYLPPPTGPTAVVEVAAAGERRAFSVPLDTGDAEAIAVRQLVDRLAALAWLPE
;
A
#
# COMPACT_ATOMS: atom_id res chain seq x y z
N MET A 1 19.00 6.61 55.10
CA MET A 1 19.62 7.47 54.06
C MET A 1 20.78 6.72 53.43
N THR A 2 20.56 6.00 52.34
CA THR A 2 21.63 5.26 51.65
C THR A 2 21.38 5.35 50.15
N ARG A 3 22.17 6.17 49.46
CA ARG A 3 22.13 6.40 48.02
C ARG A 3 22.82 5.23 47.30
N ALA A 4 22.07 4.47 46.50
CA ALA A 4 22.66 3.50 45.57
C ALA A 4 22.84 4.15 44.19
N ARG A 5 24.09 4.15 43.72
CA ARG A 5 24.57 4.76 42.46
C ARG A 5 24.04 4.01 41.24
N ALA A 6 23.52 4.78 40.29
CA ALA A 6 23.19 4.34 38.94
C ALA A 6 24.47 4.06 38.13
N HIS A 7 24.56 2.88 37.52
CA HIS A 7 25.53 2.58 36.47
C HIS A 7 24.88 2.89 35.12
N ILE A 8 25.32 3.99 34.50
CA ILE A 8 24.99 4.36 33.13
C ILE A 8 25.91 3.56 32.21
N HIS A 9 25.35 2.65 31.41
CA HIS A 9 26.07 1.91 30.39
C HIS A 9 25.89 2.61 29.04
N THR A 10 26.94 3.25 28.56
CA THR A 10 26.99 3.96 27.28
C THR A 10 27.21 2.96 26.14
N PRO A 11 26.34 2.87 25.11
CA PRO A 11 26.57 1.98 23.99
C PRO A 11 27.66 2.50 23.03
N ALA A 12 28.45 1.56 22.53
CA ALA A 12 29.56 1.77 21.62
C ALA A 12 29.09 2.16 20.20
N ARG A 13 29.59 3.31 19.71
CA ARG A 13 29.50 3.70 18.29
C ARG A 13 30.39 2.77 17.46
N SER A 14 29.78 1.94 16.60
CA SER A 14 30.50 1.20 15.56
C SER A 14 30.28 1.84 14.20
N ARG A 15 31.40 2.02 13.50
CA ARG A 15 31.62 2.87 12.33
C ARG A 15 30.87 2.41 11.07
N ALA A 16 30.35 3.41 10.37
CA ALA A 16 30.04 3.36 8.95
C ALA A 16 31.24 2.84 8.13
N ARG A 17 30.98 1.88 7.25
CA ARG A 17 31.88 1.54 6.14
C ARG A 17 31.18 1.88 4.84
N SER A 18 31.71 2.91 4.21
CA SER A 18 31.41 3.38 2.87
C SER A 18 31.69 2.27 1.85
N HIS A 19 30.68 1.86 1.10
CA HIS A 19 30.88 1.12 -0.14
C HIS A 19 30.62 2.08 -1.30
N ALA A 20 31.71 2.68 -1.79
CA ALA A 20 31.76 3.29 -3.12
C ALA A 20 31.79 2.16 -4.15
N ALA A 21 30.68 1.93 -4.85
CA ALA A 21 30.58 0.96 -5.92
C ALA A 21 30.61 1.65 -7.28
N ALA A 22 31.74 1.45 -7.95
CA ALA A 22 31.96 1.28 -9.38
C ALA A 22 30.96 1.89 -10.38
N ARG A 23 31.48 2.84 -11.14
CA ARG A 23 31.07 3.17 -12.51
C ARG A 23 31.18 1.93 -13.41
N VAL A 24 30.11 1.60 -14.14
CA VAL A 24 30.23 0.89 -15.43
C VAL A 24 29.45 1.68 -16.47
N LEU A 25 30.23 2.28 -17.38
CA LEU A 25 29.80 2.78 -18.67
C LEU A 25 29.38 1.59 -19.53
N LEU A 26 28.20 1.65 -20.14
CA LEU A 26 27.96 0.90 -21.37
C LEU A 26 27.09 1.74 -22.31
N ALA A 27 27.77 2.23 -23.33
CA ALA A 27 27.21 2.72 -24.57
C ALA A 27 26.60 1.55 -25.35
N GLY A 28 25.43 1.78 -25.96
CA GLY A 28 24.80 0.85 -26.89
C GLY A 28 23.56 1.52 -27.47
N ALA A 29 23.73 2.28 -28.55
CA ALA A 29 23.46 1.82 -29.92
C ALA A 29 22.00 2.12 -30.33
N MET A 30 21.89 3.25 -31.02
CA MET A 30 20.90 3.58 -32.05
C MET A 30 20.28 2.35 -32.73
N LEU A 31 18.94 2.31 -32.79
CA LEU A 31 18.23 1.68 -33.88
C LEU A 31 17.00 2.52 -34.24
N VAL A 32 17.18 3.30 -35.30
CA VAL A 32 16.14 4.04 -36.00
C VAL A 32 15.29 3.02 -36.77
N GLY A 33 14.08 2.77 -36.29
CA GLY A 33 13.07 1.97 -36.99
C GLY A 33 12.01 2.88 -37.61
N VAL A 34 12.21 3.22 -38.89
CA VAL A 34 11.15 3.75 -39.78
C VAL A 34 10.35 2.55 -40.29
N GLY A 35 9.03 2.53 -40.08
CA GLY A 35 8.21 1.41 -40.53
C GLY A 35 6.71 1.62 -40.45
N SER A 36 6.12 1.93 -41.61
CA SER A 36 4.78 1.55 -42.06
C SER A 36 3.55 2.27 -41.49
N LEU A 37 3.09 3.23 -42.30
CA LEU A 37 1.71 3.68 -42.39
C LEU A 37 0.81 2.51 -42.83
N ALA A 38 0.04 1.94 -41.92
CA ALA A 38 -1.09 1.07 -42.26
C ALA A 38 -2.37 1.92 -42.23
N GLY A 39 -2.86 2.26 -43.42
CA GLY A 39 -4.17 2.88 -43.60
C GLY A 39 -5.29 1.89 -43.23
N CYS A 40 -6.09 2.24 -42.24
CA CYS A 40 -7.39 1.62 -42.01
C CYS A 40 -8.44 2.50 -42.69
N SER A 41 -8.89 2.09 -43.87
CA SER A 41 -10.11 2.60 -44.48
C SER A 41 -11.30 2.13 -43.63
N ALA A 42 -11.82 3.02 -42.78
CA ALA A 42 -13.08 2.80 -42.09
C ALA A 42 -14.21 2.98 -43.12
N ALA A 43 -14.91 1.89 -43.42
CA ALA A 43 -16.15 1.93 -44.16
C ALA A 43 -17.22 2.64 -43.29
N GLU A 44 -17.65 3.82 -43.71
CA GLU A 44 -18.83 4.51 -43.17
C GLU A 44 -20.09 3.70 -43.54
N GLY A 45 -20.50 2.83 -42.62
CA GLY A 45 -21.84 2.25 -42.63
C GLY A 45 -22.89 3.31 -42.24
N PRO A 46 -24.15 3.16 -42.70
CA PRO A 46 -25.23 4.08 -42.34
C PRO A 46 -25.43 4.09 -40.82
N VAL A 47 -25.20 5.26 -40.21
CA VAL A 47 -25.43 5.52 -38.79
C VAL A 47 -26.94 5.43 -38.53
N LEU A 48 -27.36 4.37 -37.83
CA LEU A 48 -28.73 4.27 -37.33
C LEU A 48 -28.95 5.33 -36.25
N PRO A 49 -29.96 6.21 -36.37
CA PRO A 49 -30.31 7.16 -35.32
C PRO A 49 -30.79 6.39 -34.08
N GLY A 50 -30.12 6.59 -32.95
CA GLY A 50 -30.47 5.94 -31.67
C GLY A 50 -29.37 5.09 -31.04
N THR A 51 -28.24 4.88 -31.72
CA THR A 51 -27.03 4.33 -31.09
C THR A 51 -26.09 5.48 -30.75
N GLU A 52 -26.44 6.27 -29.74
CA GLU A 52 -25.43 7.09 -29.08
C GLU A 52 -24.38 6.10 -28.55
N ALA A 53 -23.21 6.10 -29.17
CA ALA A 53 -22.07 5.41 -28.63
C ALA A 53 -21.90 5.93 -27.19
N ARG A 54 -22.25 5.11 -26.20
CA ARG A 54 -21.74 5.29 -24.84
C ARG A 54 -20.24 5.18 -24.98
N ILE A 55 -19.60 6.32 -25.18
CA ILE A 55 -18.17 6.49 -24.99
C ILE A 55 -17.95 5.95 -23.58
N ALA A 56 -17.32 4.77 -23.48
CA ALA A 56 -16.82 4.30 -22.20
C ALA A 56 -16.01 5.49 -21.65
N PRO A 57 -16.33 6.00 -20.45
CA PRO A 57 -15.59 7.11 -19.89
C PRO A 57 -14.13 6.74 -20.03
N ALA A 58 -13.35 7.55 -20.77
CA ALA A 58 -11.92 7.36 -20.83
C ALA A 58 -11.47 7.31 -19.37
N GLU A 59 -10.97 6.15 -18.93
CA GLU A 59 -10.55 5.91 -17.56
C GLU A 59 -9.59 7.03 -17.21
N ARG A 60 -10.00 7.96 -16.34
CA ARG A 60 -9.13 9.09 -16.03
C ARG A 60 -7.94 8.50 -15.27
N ILE A 61 -6.77 9.10 -15.42
CA ILE A 61 -5.55 8.69 -14.70
C ILE A 61 -5.77 8.65 -13.16
N ASP A 62 -6.77 9.39 -12.69
CA ASP A 62 -7.17 9.50 -11.29
C ASP A 62 -8.27 8.52 -10.84
N ASP A 63 -8.81 7.71 -11.75
CA ASP A 63 -9.81 6.69 -11.44
C ASP A 63 -9.11 5.38 -11.09
N ALA A 64 -9.65 4.63 -10.13
CA ALA A 64 -9.09 3.34 -9.77
C ALA A 64 -9.30 2.34 -10.92
N PRO A 65 -8.27 1.55 -11.31
CA PRO A 65 -8.45 0.45 -12.25
C PRO A 65 -9.55 -0.51 -11.79
N GLY A 66 -10.29 -1.10 -12.74
CA GLY A 66 -11.39 -2.02 -12.43
C GLY A 66 -10.99 -3.29 -11.65
N ASP A 67 -9.70 -3.64 -11.65
CA ASP A 67 -9.12 -4.75 -10.88
C ASP A 67 -8.44 -4.30 -9.58
N PHE A 68 -8.57 -3.03 -9.20
CA PHE A 68 -7.94 -2.48 -8.01
C PHE A 68 -8.36 -3.23 -6.74
N SER A 69 -7.39 -3.77 -6.03
CA SER A 69 -7.56 -4.30 -4.69
C SER A 69 -6.45 -3.80 -3.77
N LEU A 70 -6.81 -3.58 -2.52
CA LEU A 70 -5.92 -3.09 -1.49
C LEU A 70 -6.08 -3.92 -0.23
N SER A 71 -4.97 -4.39 0.30
CA SER A 71 -4.87 -5.27 1.44
C SER A 71 -3.86 -4.64 2.40
N VAL A 72 -4.29 -4.30 3.61
CA VAL A 72 -3.40 -3.73 4.63
C VAL A 72 -3.52 -4.56 5.90
N THR A 73 -2.39 -4.98 6.47
CA THR A 73 -2.31 -5.65 7.78
C THR A 73 -1.37 -4.85 8.66
N VAL A 74 -1.89 -4.27 9.73
CA VAL A 74 -1.09 -3.59 10.75
C VAL A 74 -0.77 -4.60 11.84
N PHE A 75 0.51 -4.79 12.08
CA PHE A 75 1.04 -5.51 13.23
C PHE A 75 1.55 -4.51 14.25
N ASN A 76 1.35 -4.80 15.52
CA ASN A 76 1.97 -4.06 16.60
C ASN A 76 2.21 -5.02 17.76
N ALA A 77 3.47 -5.40 17.97
CA ALA A 77 3.87 -6.38 18.97
C ALA A 77 3.68 -5.90 20.42
N GLU A 78 3.47 -4.60 20.62
CA GLU A 78 3.20 -4.01 21.93
C GLU A 78 1.73 -4.21 22.37
N VAL A 79 0.85 -4.57 21.44
CA VAL A 79 -0.56 -4.81 21.74
C VAL A 79 -0.76 -6.29 22.05
N ASP A 80 -1.11 -6.57 23.30
CA ASP A 80 -1.57 -7.88 23.76
C ASP A 80 -3.06 -7.83 24.16
N ASP A 81 -3.62 -8.99 24.53
CA ASP A 81 -5.02 -9.11 24.97
C ASP A 81 -5.35 -8.29 26.24
N ARG A 82 -4.35 -7.74 26.92
CA ARG A 82 -4.50 -6.98 28.18
C ARG A 82 -4.41 -5.48 27.96
N THR A 83 -3.91 -5.05 26.80
CA THR A 83 -3.73 -3.64 26.48
C THR A 83 -4.99 -3.11 25.79
N PRO A 84 -5.66 -2.08 26.34
CA PRO A 84 -6.84 -1.53 25.70
C PRO A 84 -6.48 -0.93 24.34
N GLU A 85 -7.26 -1.24 23.30
CA GLU A 85 -7.01 -0.77 21.93
C GLU A 85 -6.90 0.76 21.83
N SER A 86 -7.65 1.48 22.69
CA SER A 86 -7.61 2.94 22.78
C SER A 86 -6.28 3.52 23.29
N ALA A 87 -5.35 2.68 23.75
CA ALA A 87 -4.00 3.11 24.14
C ALA A 87 -3.15 3.51 22.93
N PHE A 88 -3.54 3.11 21.72
CA PHE A 88 -2.81 3.39 20.49
C PHE A 88 -3.64 4.25 19.55
N ASP A 89 -2.94 5.10 18.79
CA ASP A 89 -3.49 5.76 17.62
C ASP A 89 -4.15 4.71 16.72
N ARG A 90 -5.30 5.04 16.14
CA ARG A 90 -6.06 4.13 15.27
C ARG A 90 -5.22 3.53 14.13
N SER A 91 -4.28 4.28 13.56
CA SER A 91 -3.37 3.78 12.52
C SER A 91 -2.29 2.80 12.99
N LEU A 92 -2.10 2.66 14.31
CA LEU A 92 -1.12 1.76 14.93
C LEU A 92 -1.77 0.55 15.63
N ARG A 93 -3.10 0.48 15.66
CA ARG A 93 -3.84 -0.64 16.22
C ARG A 93 -3.71 -1.86 15.30
N PRO A 94 -3.50 -3.07 15.84
CA PRO A 94 -3.53 -4.28 15.04
C PRO A 94 -4.85 -4.40 14.29
N ALA A 95 -4.80 -4.43 12.96
CA ALA A 95 -5.98 -4.50 12.12
C ALA A 95 -5.66 -5.09 10.76
N ARG A 96 -6.65 -5.73 10.16
CA ARG A 96 -6.63 -6.23 8.78
C ARG A 96 -7.73 -5.53 8.00
N TYR A 97 -7.37 -4.85 6.93
CA TYR A 97 -8.29 -4.24 5.98
C TYR A 97 -8.11 -4.90 4.60
N LEU A 98 -9.22 -5.21 3.95
CA LEU A 98 -9.25 -5.74 2.59
C LEU A 98 -10.32 -5.02 1.78
N VAL A 99 -9.89 -4.31 0.75
CA VAL A 99 -10.73 -3.72 -0.29
C VAL A 99 -10.61 -4.59 -1.53
N GLN A 100 -11.72 -5.15 -1.95
CA GLN A 100 -11.82 -6.03 -3.10
C GLN A 100 -12.19 -5.25 -4.37
N PRO A 101 -11.98 -5.80 -5.58
CA PRO A 101 -12.30 -5.12 -6.85
C PRO A 101 -13.78 -4.77 -7.02
N ASP A 102 -14.68 -5.49 -6.34
CA ASP A 102 -16.11 -5.19 -6.29
C ASP A 102 -16.45 -4.06 -5.31
N ALA A 103 -15.46 -3.29 -4.84
CA ALA A 103 -15.57 -2.21 -3.86
C ALA A 103 -16.10 -2.65 -2.47
N VAL A 104 -16.03 -3.93 -2.13
CA VAL A 104 -16.31 -4.41 -0.78
C VAL A 104 -15.12 -4.11 0.14
N LEU A 105 -15.39 -3.46 1.28
CA LEU A 105 -14.46 -3.31 2.39
C LEU A 105 -14.77 -4.37 3.47
N ARG A 106 -13.72 -5.09 3.86
CA ARG A 106 -13.70 -6.06 4.95
C ARG A 106 -12.67 -5.62 5.97
N SER A 107 -12.98 -5.77 7.26
CA SER A 107 -12.06 -5.41 8.33
C SER A 107 -12.17 -6.34 9.53
N ALA A 108 -11.04 -6.60 10.16
CA ALA A 108 -10.93 -7.21 11.49
C ALA A 108 -9.93 -6.39 12.31
N VAL A 109 -10.22 -6.17 13.59
CA VAL A 109 -9.37 -5.41 14.51
C VAL A 109 -9.05 -6.28 15.70
N GLY A 110 -7.85 -6.10 16.26
CA GLY A 110 -7.41 -6.75 17.48
C GLY A 110 -6.17 -7.60 17.27
N PRO A 111 -5.58 -8.09 18.38
CA PRO A 111 -4.44 -8.98 18.34
C PRO A 111 -4.77 -10.27 17.56
N GLY A 112 -3.79 -10.80 16.82
CA GLY A 112 -3.95 -12.05 16.04
C GLY A 112 -4.43 -11.87 14.60
N VAL A 113 -4.64 -10.64 14.13
CA VAL A 113 -4.78 -10.37 12.70
C VAL A 113 -3.55 -10.85 11.93
N ARG A 114 -3.78 -11.41 10.73
CA ARG A 114 -2.73 -11.95 9.87
C ARG A 114 -3.06 -11.69 8.40
N PRO A 115 -2.06 -11.63 7.49
CA PRO A 115 -2.30 -11.30 6.09
C PRO A 115 -3.20 -12.33 5.39
N SER A 116 -3.08 -13.60 5.77
CA SER A 116 -3.86 -14.74 5.30
C SER A 116 -5.28 -14.84 5.88
N MET A 117 -5.63 -13.99 6.86
CA MET A 117 -7.00 -13.92 7.38
C MET A 117 -7.89 -13.23 6.36
N HIS A 118 -9.07 -13.79 6.12
CA HIS A 118 -10.13 -13.14 5.35
C HIS A 118 -11.17 -12.51 6.30
N PRO A 119 -11.18 -11.18 6.49
CA PRO A 119 -12.06 -10.55 7.46
C PRO A 119 -13.54 -10.62 7.06
N PRO A 120 -14.47 -10.44 8.03
CA PRO A 120 -15.89 -10.33 7.72
C PRO A 120 -16.19 -9.10 6.86
N TYR A 121 -17.35 -9.12 6.20
CA TYR A 121 -17.87 -7.96 5.47
C TYR A 121 -18.10 -6.80 6.43
N THR A 122 -17.58 -5.62 6.09
CA THR A 122 -17.82 -4.38 6.82
C THR A 122 -18.85 -3.54 6.09
N ARG A 123 -18.59 -3.21 4.82
CA ARG A 123 -19.49 -2.39 3.99
C ARG A 123 -19.13 -2.43 2.51
N GLN A 124 -20.06 -1.92 1.71
CA GLN A 124 -19.84 -1.54 0.31
C GLN A 124 -19.28 -0.11 0.26
N LEU A 125 -18.22 0.10 -0.50
CA LEU A 125 -17.70 1.42 -0.85
C LEU A 125 -18.36 1.91 -2.15
N VAL A 126 -18.58 3.22 -2.24
CA VAL A 126 -18.93 3.84 -3.53
C VAL A 126 -17.68 4.10 -4.34
N GLN A 127 -17.79 4.14 -5.67
CA GLN A 127 -16.63 4.29 -6.58
C GLN A 127 -15.71 5.46 -6.18
N ARG A 128 -16.29 6.61 -5.82
CA ARG A 128 -15.51 7.78 -5.36
C ARG A 128 -14.58 7.47 -4.18
N GLN A 129 -14.98 6.60 -3.26
CA GLN A 129 -14.15 6.19 -2.12
C GLN A 129 -13.02 5.26 -2.56
N VAL A 130 -13.30 4.37 -3.51
CA VAL A 130 -12.29 3.48 -4.12
C VAL A 130 -11.23 4.32 -4.85
N ASP A 131 -11.65 5.30 -5.65
CA ASP A 131 -10.73 6.20 -6.34
C ASP A 131 -9.88 7.03 -5.35
N GLN A 132 -10.44 7.40 -4.20
CA GLN A 132 -9.70 8.10 -3.15
C GLN A 132 -8.65 7.21 -2.47
N LEU A 133 -8.91 5.91 -2.33
CA LEU A 133 -7.92 4.95 -1.84
C LEU A 133 -6.84 4.72 -2.88
N TRP A 134 -7.20 4.57 -4.16
CA TRP A 134 -6.26 4.44 -5.26
C TRP A 134 -5.30 5.64 -5.33
N ARG A 135 -5.82 6.87 -5.30
CA ARG A 135 -4.98 8.08 -5.26
C ARG A 135 -4.04 8.08 -4.05
N ALA A 136 -4.54 7.73 -2.86
CA ALA A 136 -3.69 7.66 -1.68
C ALA A 136 -2.54 6.65 -1.83
N VAL A 137 -2.81 5.49 -2.43
CA VAL A 137 -1.77 4.47 -2.72
C VAL A 137 -0.78 5.00 -3.75
N ARG A 138 -1.25 5.60 -4.85
CA ARG A 138 -0.37 6.17 -5.89
C ARG A 138 0.51 7.28 -5.33
N ASP A 139 -0.09 8.19 -4.57
CA ASP A 139 0.59 9.38 -4.04
C ASP A 139 1.49 9.06 -2.83
N SER A 140 1.38 7.84 -2.25
CA SER A 140 2.27 7.37 -1.18
C SER A 140 3.68 6.99 -1.65
N GLY A 141 3.88 6.86 -2.97
CA GLY A 141 5.13 6.36 -3.54
C GLY A 141 5.25 4.83 -3.54
N LEU A 142 4.37 4.07 -2.87
CA LEU A 142 4.44 2.60 -2.82
C LEU A 142 4.53 1.94 -4.21
N LEU A 143 3.95 2.56 -5.24
CA LEU A 143 3.97 2.02 -6.60
C LEU A 143 5.27 2.32 -7.37
N GLU A 144 6.28 2.91 -6.77
CA GLU A 144 7.57 3.11 -7.42
C GLU A 144 8.33 1.78 -7.62
N PRO A 145 8.96 1.54 -8.78
CA PRO A 145 9.62 0.26 -9.06
C PRO A 145 10.74 -0.11 -8.07
N ALA A 146 11.43 0.89 -7.51
CA ALA A 146 12.63 0.73 -6.69
C ALA A 146 12.38 0.89 -5.18
N GLN A 147 11.20 0.51 -4.69
CA GLN A 147 10.86 0.65 -3.27
C GLN A 147 11.65 -0.33 -2.37
N PRO A 148 12.44 0.16 -1.40
CA PRO A 148 13.23 -0.70 -0.51
C PRO A 148 12.36 -1.51 0.47
N THR A 149 11.13 -1.07 0.72
CA THR A 149 10.15 -1.76 1.59
C THR A 149 9.43 -2.91 0.89
N ARG A 150 9.67 -3.11 -0.41
CA ARG A 150 9.03 -4.17 -1.19
C ARG A 150 9.40 -5.56 -0.66
N ILE A 151 8.41 -6.44 -0.56
CA ILE A 151 8.56 -7.84 -0.16
C ILE A 151 8.06 -8.76 -1.27
N ASP A 152 8.61 -9.97 -1.32
CA ASP A 152 8.27 -10.95 -2.38
C ASP A 152 6.88 -11.56 -2.19
N SER A 153 6.48 -11.82 -0.94
CA SER A 153 5.19 -12.43 -0.62
C SER A 153 4.71 -12.05 0.78
N VAL A 154 3.42 -11.77 0.92
CA VAL A 154 2.76 -11.51 2.21
C VAL A 154 2.56 -12.78 3.04
N ASP A 155 2.54 -13.96 2.42
CA ASP A 155 2.25 -15.23 3.09
C ASP A 155 3.47 -15.79 3.83
N THR A 156 4.67 -15.48 3.33
CA THR A 156 5.94 -15.89 3.94
C THR A 156 6.58 -14.79 4.79
N TYR A 157 6.01 -13.58 4.76
CA TYR A 157 6.53 -12.45 5.50
C TYR A 157 6.24 -12.60 7.00
N LEU A 158 7.30 -12.48 7.80
CA LEU A 158 7.22 -12.42 9.25
C LEU A 158 7.47 -10.98 9.70
N PRO A 159 6.50 -10.31 10.34
CA PRO A 159 6.71 -8.96 10.84
C PRO A 159 7.83 -8.93 11.89
N PRO A 160 8.60 -7.82 11.96
CA PRO A 160 9.56 -7.61 13.02
C PRO A 160 8.92 -7.81 14.40
N PRO A 161 9.66 -8.37 15.38
CA PRO A 161 9.14 -8.57 16.73
C PRO A 161 9.01 -7.26 17.53
N THR A 162 9.30 -6.11 16.91
CA THR A 162 9.37 -4.80 17.55
C THR A 162 8.75 -3.74 16.67
N GLY A 163 8.00 -2.82 17.29
CA GLY A 163 7.41 -1.67 16.64
C GLY A 163 6.18 -2.00 15.77
N PRO A 164 5.35 -0.99 15.46
CA PRO A 164 4.23 -1.15 14.56
C PRO A 164 4.72 -1.25 13.10
N THR A 165 4.22 -2.23 12.36
CA THR A 165 4.56 -2.45 10.95
C THR A 165 3.28 -2.70 10.14
N ALA A 166 3.14 -2.02 9.01
CA ALA A 166 2.10 -2.31 8.04
C ALA A 166 2.63 -3.19 6.90
N VAL A 167 1.96 -4.31 6.64
CA VAL A 167 2.09 -5.04 5.39
C VAL A 167 1.00 -4.57 4.44
N VAL A 168 1.40 -3.96 3.34
CA VAL A 168 0.51 -3.41 2.33
C VAL A 168 0.67 -4.22 1.06
N GLU A 169 -0.45 -4.71 0.51
CA GLU A 169 -0.50 -5.37 -0.77
C GLU A 169 -1.49 -4.64 -1.68
N VAL A 170 -1.05 -4.34 -2.89
CA VAL A 170 -1.82 -3.64 -3.91
C VAL A 170 -1.85 -4.51 -5.14
N ALA A 171 -3.03 -4.74 -5.70
CA ALA A 171 -3.16 -5.25 -7.07
C ALA A 171 -3.91 -4.25 -7.93
N ALA A 172 -3.39 -3.95 -9.12
CA ALA A 172 -3.97 -3.03 -10.09
C ALA A 172 -3.32 -3.25 -11.46
N ALA A 173 -4.08 -3.10 -12.53
CA ALA A 173 -3.62 -3.24 -13.92
C ALA A 173 -2.88 -4.58 -14.19
N GLY A 174 -3.37 -5.67 -13.60
CA GLY A 174 -2.80 -7.01 -13.75
C GLY A 174 -1.51 -7.27 -12.95
N GLU A 175 -1.01 -6.28 -12.20
CA GLU A 175 0.15 -6.42 -11.34
C GLU A 175 -0.24 -6.51 -9.86
N ARG A 176 0.56 -7.24 -9.08
CA ARG A 176 0.46 -7.32 -7.63
C ARG A 176 1.80 -6.99 -6.99
N ARG A 177 1.79 -6.14 -5.97
CA ARG A 177 2.99 -5.71 -5.24
C ARG A 177 2.70 -5.68 -3.75
N ALA A 178 3.69 -6.07 -2.96
CA ALA A 178 3.59 -6.11 -1.51
C ALA A 178 4.76 -5.35 -0.86
N PHE A 179 4.48 -4.73 0.28
CA PHE A 179 5.39 -3.84 0.98
C PHE A 179 5.29 -4.09 2.49
N SER A 180 6.39 -3.87 3.19
CA SER A 180 6.52 -3.90 4.64
C SER A 180 7.03 -2.53 5.11
N VAL A 181 6.14 -1.75 5.72
CA VAL A 181 6.43 -0.36 6.11
C VAL A 181 6.43 -0.24 7.64
N PRO A 182 7.58 0.01 8.27
CA PRO A 182 7.64 0.41 9.68
C PRO A 182 6.87 1.72 9.89
N LEU A 183 5.98 1.78 10.88
CA LEU A 183 5.09 2.95 11.07
C LEU A 183 5.62 3.97 12.08
N ASP A 184 6.75 3.67 12.74
CA ASP A 184 7.38 4.47 13.79
C ASP A 184 8.54 5.36 13.31
N THR A 185 9.00 5.19 12.07
CA THR A 185 10.18 5.88 11.52
C THR A 185 9.96 7.36 11.20
N GLY A 186 8.71 7.80 11.07
CA GLY A 186 8.35 9.20 10.77
C GLY A 186 8.76 9.68 9.37
N ASP A 187 9.19 8.78 8.49
CA ASP A 187 9.48 9.10 7.10
C ASP A 187 8.18 9.30 6.28
N ALA A 188 8.34 9.83 5.06
CA ALA A 188 7.19 10.17 4.21
C ALA A 188 6.32 8.95 3.85
N GLU A 189 6.93 7.78 3.67
CA GLU A 189 6.23 6.54 3.36
C GLU A 189 5.41 6.06 4.57
N ALA A 190 6.02 6.01 5.76
CA ALA A 190 5.36 5.68 7.01
C ALA A 190 4.19 6.63 7.30
N ILE A 191 4.37 7.95 7.09
CA ILE A 191 3.31 8.94 7.24
C ILE A 191 2.17 8.67 6.25
N ALA A 192 2.48 8.43 4.97
CA ALA A 192 1.47 8.17 3.94
C ALA A 192 0.71 6.86 4.23
N VAL A 193 1.38 5.80 4.67
CA VAL A 193 0.75 4.53 5.04
C VAL A 193 -0.12 4.70 6.28
N ARG A 194 0.32 5.44 7.31
CA ARG A 194 -0.52 5.75 8.47
C ARG A 194 -1.79 6.49 8.06
N GLN A 195 -1.70 7.49 7.18
CA GLN A 195 -2.87 8.19 6.64
C GLN A 195 -3.79 7.27 5.84
N LEU A 196 -3.24 6.33 5.07
CA LEU A 196 -4.01 5.31 4.34
C LEU A 196 -4.75 4.39 5.31
N VAL A 197 -4.07 3.90 6.36
CA VAL A 197 -4.68 3.07 7.41
C VAL A 197 -5.79 3.85 8.12
N ASP A 198 -5.54 5.10 8.49
CA ASP A 198 -6.56 5.94 9.14
C ASP A 198 -7.79 6.16 8.26
N ARG A 199 -7.61 6.32 6.95
CA ARG A 199 -8.72 6.42 6.00
C ARG A 199 -9.50 5.11 5.91
N LEU A 200 -8.83 3.96 5.85
CA LEU A 200 -9.48 2.64 5.85
C LEU A 200 -10.26 2.41 7.15
N ALA A 201 -9.67 2.77 8.30
CA ALA A 201 -10.29 2.65 9.60
C ALA A 201 -11.54 3.54 9.73
N ALA A 202 -11.47 4.78 9.23
CA ALA A 202 -12.62 5.68 9.16
C ALA A 202 -13.74 5.13 8.26
N LEU A 203 -13.41 4.55 7.11
CA LEU A 203 -14.38 3.89 6.23
C LEU A 203 -15.01 2.66 6.90
N ALA A 204 -14.25 1.95 7.73
CA ALA A 204 -14.71 0.81 8.53
C ALA A 204 -15.47 1.19 9.81
N TRP A 205 -15.72 2.48 10.04
CA TRP A 205 -16.38 3.02 11.24
C TRP A 205 -15.67 2.70 12.57
N LEU A 206 -14.35 2.57 12.53
CA LEU A 206 -13.56 2.39 13.74
C LEU A 206 -13.39 3.74 14.45
N PRO A 207 -13.59 3.79 15.78
CA PRO A 207 -13.44 5.02 16.55
C PRO A 207 -11.99 5.50 16.54
N GLU A 208 -11.82 6.82 16.66
CA GLU A 208 -10.49 7.45 16.78
C GLU A 208 -9.73 6.94 18.00
#